data_AF-A0A9N8K0C8-F1
#
_entry.id   AF-A0A9N8K0C8-F1
#
_cell.length_a   1.000
_cell.length_b   1.000
_cell.length_c   1.000
_cell.angle_alpha   90.00
_cell.angle_beta   90.00
_cell.angle_gamma   90.00
#
_symmetry.space_group_name_H-M   'P 1'
#
loop_
_entity.id
_entity.type
_entity.pdbx_description
1 polymer ?
#
loop_
_entity_poly.entity_id
_entity_poly.type
_entity_poly.pdbx_seq_one_letter_code
_entity_poly.pdbx_strand_id
1 'polypeptide(L)'
;MGDKQSKTPAILYADLMSPSFRQFHKTVSLTARAGKTSYRVRYRPSLSIPRFPLAVSGYGIALDLKRTDYIVIDDRKAEDSDDINVEASGAKLADEDVADLKPLSSKELLRLDMKASSFVMDSADPFDTLLKLTQDFPKHSAAMSTHEVSEQFRKEHLANREVFLPSGYNVIWVNGLQILARDLDAYAMLEHMRRERKLINSAGELGLTGKEAVQLLSHSSISEAASTQEPQRYDWRDELEGGKVIIWMNDIEHDKRYAEWPDQVRAVSHVS
;
A
#
# COMPACT_ATOMS: atom_id res chain seq x y z
N MET A 1 -28.80 17.16 -8.34
CA MET A 1 -30.08 16.55 -8.78
C MET A 1 -30.30 16.89 -10.24
N GLY A 2 -31.04 16.04 -10.96
CA GLY A 2 -31.26 16.22 -12.40
C GLY A 2 -30.07 15.77 -13.26
N ASP A 3 -30.25 15.86 -14.58
CA ASP A 3 -29.26 15.45 -15.57
C ASP A 3 -27.99 16.32 -15.51
N LYS A 4 -26.81 15.69 -15.56
CA LYS A 4 -25.51 16.36 -15.53
C LYS A 4 -25.30 17.27 -16.75
N GLN A 5 -25.90 16.91 -17.90
CA GLN A 5 -25.78 17.63 -19.17
C GLN A 5 -26.98 18.55 -19.48
N SER A 6 -27.83 18.83 -18.50
CA SER A 6 -28.97 19.73 -18.69
C SER A 6 -28.52 21.11 -19.21
N LYS A 7 -29.21 21.59 -20.25
CA LYS A 7 -28.97 22.91 -20.88
C LYS A 7 -29.18 24.09 -19.91
N THR A 8 -29.92 23.88 -18.82
CA THR A 8 -30.29 24.91 -17.83
C THR A 8 -29.76 24.53 -16.42
N PRO A 9 -28.47 24.78 -16.13
CA PRO A 9 -27.92 24.56 -14.80
C PRO A 9 -28.26 25.68 -13.83
N ALA A 10 -28.84 25.32 -12.69
CA ALA A 10 -29.07 26.18 -11.53
C ALA A 10 -28.05 25.87 -10.42
N ILE A 11 -27.25 26.87 -10.05
CA ILE A 11 -26.25 26.77 -8.98
C ILE A 11 -26.67 27.69 -7.83
N LEU A 12 -26.94 27.12 -6.66
CA LEU A 12 -27.27 27.88 -5.45
C LEU A 12 -26.04 28.03 -4.57
N TYR A 13 -25.58 29.27 -4.38
CA TYR A 13 -24.59 29.62 -3.36
C TYR A 13 -25.31 29.94 -2.06
N ALA A 14 -25.13 29.10 -1.04
CA ALA A 14 -25.84 29.28 0.21
C ALA A 14 -25.01 28.87 1.42
N ASP A 15 -25.30 29.52 2.54
CA ASP A 15 -24.96 29.07 3.88
C ASP A 15 -26.05 28.10 4.36
N LEU A 16 -25.69 26.86 4.68
CA LEU A 16 -26.64 25.82 5.09
C LEU A 16 -27.21 26.07 6.48
N MET A 17 -26.53 26.87 7.30
CA MET A 17 -26.98 27.18 8.66
C MET A 17 -28.02 28.30 8.66
N SER A 18 -28.14 29.06 7.57
CA SER A 18 -29.18 30.08 7.44
C SER A 18 -30.56 29.45 7.25
N PRO A 19 -31.60 29.91 7.99
CA PRO A 19 -32.98 29.41 7.79
C PRO A 19 -33.53 29.72 6.39
N SER A 20 -33.01 30.75 5.71
CA SER A 20 -33.42 31.10 4.34
C SER A 20 -33.05 30.04 3.31
N PHE A 21 -31.99 29.25 3.55
CA PHE A 21 -31.54 28.19 2.65
C PHE A 21 -32.65 27.18 2.35
N ARG A 22 -33.46 26.83 3.35
CA ARG A 22 -34.54 25.83 3.20
C ARG A 22 -35.56 26.23 2.15
N GLN A 23 -35.91 27.52 2.09
CA GLN A 23 -36.89 28.03 1.12
C GLN A 23 -36.36 27.93 -0.31
N PHE A 24 -35.15 28.44 -0.54
CA PHE A 24 -34.49 28.36 -1.86
C PHE A 24 -34.22 26.91 -2.29
N HIS A 25 -33.77 26.05 -1.37
CA HIS A 25 -33.54 24.64 -1.65
C HIS A 25 -34.83 23.93 -2.07
N LYS A 26 -35.95 24.17 -1.37
CA LYS A 26 -37.24 23.57 -1.70
C LYS A 26 -37.71 23.97 -3.10
N THR A 27 -37.65 25.24 -3.45
CA THR A 27 -38.09 25.72 -4.77
C THR A 27 -37.25 25.14 -5.90
N VAL A 28 -35.93 25.20 -5.80
CA VAL A 28 -35.04 24.74 -6.89
C VAL A 28 -35.02 23.21 -6.98
N SER A 29 -35.07 22.49 -5.84
CA SER A 29 -35.14 21.02 -5.86
C SER A 29 -36.43 20.51 -6.52
N LEU A 30 -37.57 21.19 -6.34
CA LEU A 30 -38.81 20.85 -7.05
C LEU A 30 -38.65 20.99 -8.57
N THR A 31 -38.06 22.11 -9.03
CA THR A 31 -37.82 22.31 -10.48
C THR A 31 -36.87 21.27 -11.08
N ALA A 32 -35.87 20.85 -10.31
CA ALA A 32 -34.91 19.83 -10.74
C ALA A 32 -35.51 18.42 -10.74
N ARG A 33 -36.36 18.08 -9.76
CA ARG A 33 -37.12 16.82 -9.74
C ARG A 33 -38.12 16.74 -10.90
N ALA A 34 -38.68 17.88 -11.31
CA ALA A 34 -39.51 17.99 -12.50
C ALA A 34 -38.72 17.94 -13.83
N GLY A 35 -37.39 17.78 -13.78
CA GLY A 35 -36.53 17.65 -14.97
C GLY A 35 -36.28 18.96 -15.73
N LYS A 36 -36.73 20.12 -15.23
CA LYS A 36 -36.63 21.41 -15.93
C LYS A 36 -35.23 22.03 -15.86
N THR A 37 -34.50 21.76 -14.79
CA THR A 37 -33.17 22.33 -14.51
C THR A 37 -32.26 21.28 -13.87
N SER A 38 -30.95 21.41 -14.03
CA SER A 38 -30.00 20.69 -13.16
C SER A 38 -29.69 21.51 -11.93
N TYR A 39 -29.62 20.88 -10.77
CA TYR A 39 -29.44 21.58 -9.49
C TYR A 39 -28.16 21.16 -8.78
N ARG A 40 -27.34 22.17 -8.47
CA ARG A 40 -26.06 22.07 -7.73
C ARG A 40 -26.05 23.09 -6.59
N VAL A 41 -25.47 22.71 -5.46
CA VAL A 41 -25.28 23.59 -4.30
C VAL A 41 -23.79 23.86 -4.13
N ARG A 42 -23.42 25.12 -3.92
CA ARG A 42 -22.07 25.54 -3.54
C ARG A 42 -22.14 26.22 -2.18
N TYR A 43 -21.22 25.84 -1.29
CA TYR A 43 -21.20 26.38 0.06
C TYR A 43 -20.65 27.80 0.06
N ARG A 44 -21.34 28.70 0.77
CA ARG A 44 -20.82 30.01 1.15
C ARG A 44 -20.40 29.93 2.62
N PRO A 45 -19.22 30.46 3.01
CA PRO A 45 -18.82 30.50 4.40
C PRO A 45 -19.87 31.25 5.24
N SER A 46 -20.25 30.66 6.37
CA SER A 46 -21.17 31.28 7.31
C SER A 46 -20.48 32.45 8.02
N LEU A 47 -21.20 33.57 8.15
CA LEU A 47 -20.71 34.75 8.87
C LEU A 47 -20.97 34.64 10.39
N SER A 48 -21.88 33.76 10.80
CA SER A 48 -22.27 33.57 12.20
C SER A 48 -21.35 32.63 12.99
N ILE A 49 -20.50 31.85 12.31
CA ILE A 49 -19.62 30.88 12.96
C ILE A 49 -18.24 31.52 13.20
N PRO A 50 -17.76 31.58 14.45
CA PRO A 50 -16.40 32.02 14.74
C PRO A 50 -15.38 31.06 14.12
N ARG A 51 -14.26 31.62 13.65
CA ARG A 51 -13.17 30.84 13.05
C ARG A 51 -12.34 30.19 14.15
N PHE A 52 -12.29 28.86 14.16
CA PHE A 52 -11.39 28.08 15.01
C PHE A 52 -10.36 27.36 14.14
N PRO A 53 -9.11 27.18 14.63
CA PRO A 53 -8.14 26.33 13.95
C PRO A 53 -8.64 24.88 13.94
N LEU A 54 -8.47 24.19 12.81
CA LEU A 54 -8.82 22.78 12.68
C LEU A 54 -7.60 21.93 13.04
N ALA A 55 -7.68 21.18 14.14
CA ALA A 55 -6.69 20.15 14.43
C ALA A 55 -6.84 19.00 13.42
N VAL A 56 -5.75 18.69 12.72
CA VAL A 56 -5.68 17.57 11.77
C VAL A 56 -5.10 16.33 12.42
N SER A 57 -5.41 15.16 11.89
CA SER A 57 -4.89 13.86 12.34
C SER A 57 -4.27 13.11 11.14
N GLY A 58 -3.83 11.87 11.35
CA GLY A 58 -3.21 11.07 10.27
C GLY A 58 -1.72 11.30 10.06
N TYR A 59 -1.05 11.96 11.00
CA TYR A 59 0.42 12.06 11.01
C TYR A 59 1.01 11.18 12.13
N GLY A 60 2.22 10.68 11.89
CA GLY A 60 3.05 10.06 12.91
C GLY A 60 4.06 11.06 13.48
N ILE A 61 4.46 10.87 14.73
CA ILE A 61 5.57 11.60 15.36
C ILE A 61 6.70 10.60 15.57
N ALA A 62 7.91 10.96 15.14
CA ALA A 62 9.12 10.21 15.41
C ALA A 62 9.99 10.99 16.40
N LEU A 63 10.55 10.29 17.39
CA LEU A 63 11.54 10.82 18.31
C LEU A 63 12.85 10.08 18.06
N ASP A 64 13.67 10.68 17.21
CA ASP A 64 14.93 10.04 16.80
C ASP A 64 16.02 10.24 17.86
N LEU A 65 16.74 9.14 18.16
CA LEU A 65 17.92 9.19 19.01
C LEU A 65 19.05 9.88 18.24
N LYS A 66 19.44 11.08 18.67
CA LYS A 66 20.54 11.84 18.02
C LYS A 66 21.91 11.17 18.16
N ARG A 67 22.13 10.37 19.21
CA ARG A 67 23.38 9.65 19.48
C ARG A 67 23.11 8.15 19.49
N THR A 68 23.30 7.48 18.36
CA THR A 68 23.11 6.03 18.19
C THR A 68 24.40 5.23 18.38
N ASP A 69 25.55 5.84 18.09
CA ASP A 69 26.82 5.13 17.90
C ASP A 69 27.38 4.51 19.19
N TYR A 70 27.07 5.11 20.35
CA TYR A 70 27.54 4.65 21.66
C TYR A 70 26.66 3.54 22.27
N ILE A 71 25.49 3.26 21.69
CA ILE A 71 24.52 2.27 22.21
C ILE A 71 24.71 0.91 21.51
N VAL A 72 25.25 0.90 20.30
CA VAL A 72 25.25 -0.28 19.40
C VAL A 72 26.64 -0.95 19.36
N ILE A 73 27.69 -0.30 19.87
CA ILE A 73 29.09 -0.70 19.65
C ILE A 73 29.95 -0.42 20.90
N ASP A 74 29.71 -1.10 22.01
CA ASP A 74 30.71 -1.16 23.11
C ASP A 74 31.09 -2.60 23.42
N ASP A 75 31.77 -3.25 22.47
CA ASP A 75 32.32 -4.61 22.62
C ASP A 75 33.37 -4.71 23.75
N ARG A 76 33.81 -3.58 24.34
CA ARG A 76 34.77 -3.55 25.45
C ARG A 76 34.17 -3.99 26.79
N LYS A 77 32.84 -3.94 26.94
CA LYS A 77 32.13 -4.39 28.16
C LYS A 77 31.56 -5.79 28.05
N ALA A 78 31.55 -6.37 26.85
CA ALA A 78 31.02 -7.71 26.60
C ALA A 78 31.91 -8.83 27.16
N GLU A 79 33.17 -8.54 27.53
CA GLU A 79 34.05 -9.49 28.23
C GLU A 79 33.86 -9.49 29.76
N ASP A 80 33.22 -8.47 30.34
CA ASP A 80 33.00 -8.34 31.80
C ASP A 80 31.59 -8.78 32.24
N SER A 81 30.73 -9.23 31.32
CA SER A 81 29.32 -9.54 31.59
C SER A 81 28.99 -11.03 31.67
N ASP A 82 29.91 -11.87 32.13
CA ASP A 82 29.61 -13.29 32.45
C ASP A 82 28.88 -13.46 33.79
N ASP A 83 28.71 -12.41 34.60
CA ASP A 83 28.07 -12.48 35.93
C ASP A 83 27.06 -11.35 36.18
N ILE A 84 26.10 -11.13 35.26
CA ILE A 84 24.83 -10.50 35.65
C ILE A 84 23.72 -11.51 35.41
N ASN A 85 23.39 -12.21 36.49
CA ASN A 85 22.18 -12.99 36.66
C ASN A 85 20.98 -12.03 36.58
N VAL A 86 20.63 -11.59 35.38
CA VAL A 86 19.37 -10.91 35.10
C VAL A 86 18.33 -12.00 35.26
N GLU A 87 17.64 -11.98 36.39
CA GLU A 87 16.54 -12.88 36.69
C GLU A 87 15.69 -13.08 35.44
N ALA A 88 15.50 -14.35 35.06
CA ALA A 88 14.58 -14.81 34.03
C ALA A 88 13.12 -14.56 34.45
N SER A 89 12.82 -13.32 34.83
CA SER A 89 11.48 -12.78 34.89
C SER A 89 11.09 -12.47 33.46
N GLY A 90 10.15 -13.24 32.90
CA GLY A 90 9.75 -13.17 31.50
C GLY A 90 9.65 -11.73 31.03
N ALA A 91 10.28 -11.44 29.88
CA ALA A 91 10.45 -10.09 29.36
C ALA A 91 9.12 -9.34 29.39
N LYS A 92 8.96 -8.44 30.36
CA LYS A 92 7.81 -7.56 30.44
C LYS A 92 8.23 -6.26 29.78
N LEU A 93 7.36 -5.72 28.93
CA LEU A 93 7.48 -4.36 28.42
C LEU A 93 7.23 -3.42 29.60
N ALA A 94 8.26 -3.21 30.43
CA ALA A 94 8.23 -2.28 31.55
C ALA A 94 8.53 -0.87 31.04
N ASP A 95 7.90 0.13 31.65
CA ASP A 95 8.16 1.55 31.40
C ASP A 95 9.48 1.98 32.05
N GLU A 96 10.60 1.49 31.52
CA GLU A 96 11.93 2.00 31.88
C GLU A 96 12.21 3.33 31.15
N ASP A 97 12.88 4.25 31.84
CA ASP A 97 13.19 5.58 31.32
C ASP A 97 14.25 5.52 30.20
N VAL A 98 14.14 6.43 29.21
CA VAL A 98 15.06 6.52 28.07
C VAL A 98 16.52 6.80 28.48
N ALA A 99 16.74 7.30 29.70
CA ALA A 99 18.07 7.56 30.24
C ALA A 99 18.88 6.27 30.52
N ASP A 100 18.19 5.13 30.71
CA ASP A 100 18.79 3.86 31.13
C ASP A 100 18.95 2.87 29.97
N LEU A 101 19.01 3.35 28.72
CA LEU A 101 19.21 2.52 27.53
C LEU A 101 20.49 1.69 27.66
N LYS A 102 20.33 0.38 27.86
CA LYS A 102 21.43 -0.58 27.90
C LYS A 102 22.00 -0.78 26.49
N PRO A 103 23.34 -0.69 26.31
CA PRO A 103 23.93 -0.94 25.01
C PRO A 103 23.82 -2.42 24.61
N LEU A 104 23.70 -2.66 23.31
CA LEU A 104 23.64 -3.99 22.69
C LEU A 104 24.94 -4.27 21.94
N SER A 105 25.35 -5.53 21.92
CA SER A 105 26.48 -5.99 21.12
C SER A 105 26.08 -6.29 19.67
N SER A 106 27.07 -6.29 18.76
CA SER A 106 26.86 -6.65 17.34
C SER A 106 26.21 -8.03 17.15
N LYS A 107 26.54 -9.00 18.02
CA LYS A 107 26.00 -10.37 17.93
C LYS A 107 24.53 -10.45 18.36
N GLU A 108 24.15 -9.66 19.36
CA GLU A 108 22.76 -9.60 19.84
C GLU A 108 21.86 -8.93 18.79
N LEU A 109 22.35 -7.87 18.14
CA LEU A 109 21.63 -7.15 17.09
C LEU A 109 21.29 -8.05 15.89
N LEU A 110 22.22 -8.92 15.48
CA LEU A 110 22.01 -9.84 14.34
C LEU A 110 20.87 -10.84 14.53
N ARG A 111 20.44 -11.10 15.77
CA ARG A 111 19.35 -12.05 16.09
C ARG A 111 18.15 -11.36 16.72
N LEU A 112 18.20 -10.04 16.88
CA LEU A 112 17.19 -9.28 17.59
C LEU A 112 15.84 -9.33 16.89
N ASP A 113 15.84 -9.35 15.56
CA ASP A 113 14.65 -9.47 14.72
C ASP A 113 13.86 -10.77 15.00
N MET A 114 14.53 -11.91 15.01
CA MET A 114 13.92 -13.22 15.31
C MET A 114 13.47 -13.32 16.77
N LYS A 115 14.24 -12.76 17.70
CA LYS A 115 13.89 -12.75 19.13
C LYS A 115 12.66 -11.90 19.42
N ALA A 116 12.63 -10.68 18.90
CA ALA A 116 11.48 -9.78 19.01
C ALA A 116 10.22 -10.39 18.39
N SER A 117 10.35 -11.05 17.22
CA SER A 117 9.23 -11.70 16.56
C SER A 117 8.70 -12.90 17.36
N SER A 118 9.59 -13.75 17.90
CA SER A 118 9.18 -14.87 18.77
C SER A 118 8.48 -14.37 20.02
N PHE A 119 9.02 -13.34 20.66
CA PHE A 119 8.43 -12.74 21.87
C PHE A 119 7.00 -12.25 21.64
N VAL A 120 6.74 -11.60 20.50
CA VAL A 120 5.40 -11.18 20.11
C VAL A 120 4.46 -12.38 19.95
N MET A 121 4.92 -13.45 19.29
CA MET A 121 4.13 -14.65 19.05
C MET A 121 3.86 -15.46 20.32
N ASP A 122 4.79 -15.46 21.28
CA ASP A 122 4.68 -16.17 22.56
C ASP A 122 3.78 -15.42 23.57
N SER A 123 3.43 -14.16 23.28
CA SER A 123 2.57 -13.34 24.12
C SER A 123 1.09 -13.71 24.00
N ALA A 124 0.31 -13.40 25.05
CA ALA A 124 -1.13 -13.68 25.07
C ALA A 124 -1.94 -12.82 24.06
N ASP A 125 -1.48 -11.60 23.78
CA ASP A 125 -2.06 -10.70 22.77
C ASP A 125 -0.95 -10.19 21.82
N PRO A 126 -0.65 -10.95 20.74
CA PRO A 126 0.43 -10.62 19.81
C PRO A 126 0.30 -9.26 19.13
N PHE A 127 -0.93 -8.78 18.89
CA PHE A 127 -1.09 -7.52 18.17
C PHE A 127 -0.82 -6.32 19.07
N ASP A 128 -1.32 -6.34 20.31
CA ASP A 128 -1.05 -5.29 21.29
C ASP A 128 0.44 -5.28 21.71
N THR A 129 1.05 -6.44 21.88
CA THR A 129 2.50 -6.51 22.18
C THR A 129 3.36 -6.03 21.01
N LEU A 130 3.00 -6.35 19.76
CA LEU A 130 3.66 -5.78 18.59
C LEU A 130 3.56 -4.26 18.57
N LEU A 131 2.39 -3.70 18.87
CA LEU A 131 2.18 -2.25 18.89
C LEU A 131 3.05 -1.58 19.96
N LYS A 132 3.02 -2.08 21.19
CA LYS A 132 3.84 -1.54 22.30
C LYS A 132 5.33 -1.66 22.02
N LEU A 133 5.76 -2.83 21.54
CA LEU A 133 7.15 -3.10 21.19
C LEU A 133 7.65 -2.19 20.07
N THR A 134 6.84 -1.92 19.05
CA THR A 134 7.23 -1.08 17.91
C THR A 134 7.21 0.42 18.23
N GLN A 135 6.34 0.88 19.13
CA GLN A 135 6.29 2.27 19.58
C GLN A 135 7.55 2.69 20.34
N ASP A 136 8.03 1.82 21.24
CA ASP A 136 9.15 2.10 22.15
C ASP A 136 10.33 1.13 21.94
N PHE A 137 10.56 0.69 20.70
CA PHE A 137 11.51 -0.37 20.37
C PHE A 137 12.92 -0.20 20.95
N PRO A 138 13.55 1.00 20.89
CA PRO A 138 14.89 1.18 21.45
C PRO A 138 14.96 0.85 22.94
N LYS A 139 13.93 1.16 23.74
CA LYS A 139 13.88 0.87 25.18
C LYS A 139 13.87 -0.63 25.46
N HIS A 140 13.11 -1.38 24.68
CA HIS A 140 12.90 -2.81 24.91
C HIS A 140 13.96 -3.70 24.24
N SER A 141 14.79 -3.14 23.34
CA SER A 141 15.76 -3.89 22.55
C SER A 141 16.71 -4.77 23.39
N ALA A 142 17.20 -4.26 24.53
CA ALA A 142 18.05 -5.03 25.44
C ALA A 142 17.31 -6.19 26.12
N ALA A 143 16.07 -5.96 26.57
CA ALA A 143 15.24 -7.01 27.16
C ALA A 143 14.86 -8.10 26.15
N MET A 144 14.68 -7.75 24.88
CA MET A 144 14.38 -8.72 23.81
C MET A 144 15.59 -9.57 23.44
N SER A 145 16.81 -9.07 23.66
CA SER A 145 18.03 -9.84 23.35
C SER A 145 18.18 -11.09 24.21
N THR A 146 17.54 -11.19 25.37
CA THR A 146 17.61 -12.38 26.23
C THR A 146 16.55 -13.43 25.90
N HIS A 147 15.56 -13.08 25.06
CA HIS A 147 14.49 -14.00 24.69
C HIS A 147 14.99 -15.18 23.86
N GLU A 148 14.54 -16.39 24.21
CA GLU A 148 14.84 -17.60 23.44
C GLU A 148 13.88 -17.75 22.26
N VAL A 149 14.38 -18.19 21.12
CA VAL A 149 13.54 -18.37 19.92
C VAL A 149 13.07 -19.81 19.85
N SER A 150 11.76 -20.02 19.74
CA SER A 150 11.20 -21.35 19.51
C SER A 150 11.68 -21.95 18.19
N GLU A 151 12.08 -23.22 18.20
CA GLU A 151 12.52 -23.95 16.99
C GLU A 151 11.39 -24.08 15.96
N GLN A 152 10.13 -24.09 16.39
CA GLN A 152 8.98 -24.10 15.49
C GLN A 152 8.90 -22.78 14.70
N PHE A 153 8.98 -21.64 15.40
CA PHE A 153 8.95 -20.31 14.79
C PHE A 153 10.09 -20.14 13.79
N ARG A 154 11.31 -20.59 14.16
CA ARG A 154 12.48 -20.51 13.29
C ARG A 154 12.29 -21.24 11.96
N LYS A 155 11.74 -22.46 11.99
CA LYS A 155 11.51 -23.25 10.78
C LYS A 155 10.45 -22.62 9.87
N GLU A 156 9.34 -22.16 10.46
CA GLU A 156 8.28 -21.46 9.72
C GLU A 156 8.80 -20.18 9.07
N HIS A 157 9.54 -19.36 9.81
CA HIS A 157 10.13 -18.11 9.30
C HIS A 157 11.05 -18.35 8.10
N LEU A 158 11.91 -19.37 8.16
CA LEU A 158 12.79 -19.71 7.04
C LEU A 158 12.03 -20.23 5.83
N ALA A 159 11.04 -21.11 6.03
CA ALA A 159 10.23 -21.65 4.95
C ALA A 159 9.44 -20.55 4.20
N ASN A 160 8.84 -19.60 4.94
CA ASN A 160 8.10 -18.48 4.34
C ASN A 160 9.01 -17.57 3.49
N ARG A 161 10.27 -17.40 3.90
CA ARG A 161 11.27 -16.58 3.19
C ARG A 161 11.77 -17.22 1.91
N GLU A 162 11.87 -18.55 1.86
CA GLU A 162 12.25 -19.27 0.64
C GLU A 162 11.18 -19.16 -0.44
N VAL A 163 9.91 -19.07 -0.03
CA VAL A 163 8.78 -19.09 -0.97
C VAL A 163 8.45 -17.70 -1.53
N PHE A 164 8.56 -16.64 -0.72
CA PHE A 164 7.86 -15.40 -1.05
C PHE A 164 8.68 -14.11 -0.93
N LEU A 165 9.04 -13.69 0.29
CA LEU A 165 9.69 -12.39 0.52
C LEU A 165 11.04 -12.51 1.23
N PRO A 166 12.09 -11.83 0.74
CA PRO A 166 13.36 -11.73 1.44
C PRO A 166 13.24 -10.86 2.72
N SER A 167 14.22 -10.96 3.62
CA SER A 167 14.24 -10.14 4.86
C SER A 167 14.28 -8.65 4.59
N GLY A 168 13.63 -7.89 5.47
CA GLY A 168 13.70 -6.43 5.47
C GLY A 168 12.68 -5.74 4.57
N TYR A 169 11.77 -6.49 3.94
CA TYR A 169 10.69 -5.94 3.13
C TYR A 169 9.39 -5.92 3.91
N ASN A 170 8.68 -4.80 3.84
CA ASN A 170 7.32 -4.64 4.34
C ASN A 170 6.37 -4.52 3.15
N VAL A 171 5.41 -5.43 3.07
CA VAL A 171 4.40 -5.42 2.00
C VAL A 171 3.02 -5.63 2.61
N ILE A 172 2.06 -4.83 2.15
CA ILE A 172 0.67 -4.89 2.58
C ILE A 172 -0.18 -5.20 1.36
N TRP A 173 -1.11 -6.15 1.53
CA TRP A 173 -2.14 -6.45 0.55
C TRP A 173 -3.51 -6.19 1.13
N VAL A 174 -4.41 -5.67 0.31
CA VAL A 174 -5.84 -5.59 0.59
C VAL A 174 -6.57 -6.35 -0.51
N ASN A 175 -7.14 -7.50 -0.17
CA ASN A 175 -7.86 -8.39 -1.09
C ASN A 175 -7.06 -8.78 -2.36
N GLY A 176 -5.74 -8.98 -2.21
CA GLY A 176 -4.84 -9.33 -3.32
C GLY A 176 -4.20 -8.13 -4.03
N LEU A 177 -4.70 -6.91 -3.81
CA LEU A 177 -4.06 -5.70 -4.31
C LEU A 177 -2.90 -5.29 -3.38
N GLN A 178 -1.69 -5.21 -3.93
CA GLN A 178 -0.54 -4.67 -3.20
C GLN A 178 -0.67 -3.16 -3.02
N ILE A 179 -0.51 -2.69 -1.79
CA ILE A 179 -0.44 -1.27 -1.46
C ILE A 179 1.03 -0.88 -1.29
N LEU A 180 1.46 0.14 -2.03
CA LEU A 180 2.81 0.66 -1.94
C LEU A 180 2.96 1.52 -0.68
N ALA A 181 4.13 1.50 -0.06
CA ALA A 181 4.40 2.26 1.16
C ALA A 181 4.11 3.77 1.03
N ARG A 182 4.33 4.35 -0.16
CA ARG A 182 4.02 5.76 -0.46
C ARG A 182 2.52 6.09 -0.41
N ASP A 183 1.68 5.09 -0.66
CA ASP A 183 0.22 5.20 -0.72
C ASP A 183 -0.43 4.76 0.61
N LEU A 184 0.39 4.39 1.60
CA LEU A 184 -0.02 3.94 2.92
C LEU A 184 -0.22 5.14 3.87
N ASP A 185 -1.37 5.79 3.74
CA ASP A 185 -1.86 6.85 4.64
C ASP A 185 -3.26 6.50 5.15
N ALA A 186 -3.61 6.95 6.35
CA ALA A 186 -4.93 6.76 6.95
C ALA A 186 -6.06 7.22 6.02
N TYR A 187 -5.88 8.35 5.33
CA TYR A 187 -6.89 8.88 4.40
C TYR A 187 -6.97 8.05 3.10
N ALA A 188 -5.82 7.70 2.53
CA ALA A 188 -5.75 6.85 1.34
C ALA A 188 -6.36 5.48 1.61
N MET A 189 -6.01 4.84 2.74
CA MET A 189 -6.55 3.54 3.17
C MET A 189 -8.07 3.58 3.33
N LEU A 190 -8.63 4.65 3.91
CA LEU A 190 -10.07 4.82 4.02
C LEU A 190 -10.75 4.89 2.64
N GLU A 191 -10.15 5.59 1.69
CA GLU A 191 -10.67 5.65 0.33
C GLU A 191 -10.57 4.28 -0.38
N HIS A 192 -9.44 3.59 -0.23
CA HIS A 192 -9.24 2.22 -0.74
C HIS A 192 -10.32 1.28 -0.19
N MET A 193 -10.55 1.26 1.13
CA MET A 193 -11.58 0.43 1.74
C MET A 193 -13.00 0.76 1.24
N ARG A 194 -13.31 2.04 0.99
CA ARG A 194 -14.62 2.43 0.45
C ARG A 194 -14.82 1.98 -0.98
N ARG A 195 -13.79 2.11 -1.83
CA ARG A 195 -13.82 1.63 -3.22
C ARG A 195 -13.97 0.11 -3.26
N GLU A 196 -13.19 -0.58 -2.45
CA GLU A 196 -13.22 -2.04 -2.35
C GLU A 196 -14.56 -2.57 -1.85
N ARG A 197 -15.12 -1.96 -0.79
CA ARG A 197 -16.45 -2.33 -0.30
C ARG A 197 -17.53 -2.12 -1.36
N LYS A 198 -17.44 -1.07 -2.17
CA LYS A 198 -18.38 -0.85 -3.27
C LYS A 198 -18.30 -1.97 -4.30
N LEU A 199 -17.08 -2.39 -4.67
CA LEU A 199 -16.85 -3.50 -5.62
C LEU A 199 -17.39 -4.82 -5.08
N ILE A 200 -17.08 -5.16 -3.83
CA ILE A 200 -17.56 -6.40 -3.20
C ILE A 200 -19.09 -6.38 -3.07
N ASN A 201 -19.70 -5.24 -2.72
CA ASN A 201 -21.15 -5.12 -2.66
C ASN A 201 -21.79 -5.35 -4.04
N SER A 202 -21.18 -4.84 -5.11
CA SER A 202 -21.66 -5.10 -6.49
C SER A 202 -21.54 -6.58 -6.88
N ALA A 203 -20.51 -7.30 -6.41
CA ALA A 203 -20.45 -8.75 -6.56
C ALA A 203 -21.53 -9.46 -5.72
N GLY A 204 -21.84 -8.93 -4.53
CA GLY A 204 -22.93 -9.40 -3.68
C GLY A 204 -24.32 -9.25 -4.29
N GLU A 205 -24.55 -8.22 -5.13
CA GLU A 205 -25.77 -8.08 -5.92
C GLU A 205 -25.97 -9.23 -6.93
N LEU A 206 -24.88 -9.92 -7.30
CA LEU A 206 -24.89 -11.12 -8.16
C LEU A 206 -25.00 -12.43 -7.36
N GLY A 207 -25.13 -12.35 -6.04
CA GLY A 207 -25.26 -13.52 -5.16
C GLY A 207 -23.94 -14.12 -4.69
N LEU A 208 -22.80 -13.49 -4.96
CA LEU A 208 -21.49 -13.93 -4.48
C LEU A 208 -21.27 -13.49 -3.02
N THR A 209 -20.68 -14.36 -2.21
CA THR A 209 -20.19 -13.98 -0.89
C THR A 209 -18.93 -13.13 -1.00
N GLY A 210 -18.60 -12.36 0.05
CA GLY A 210 -17.37 -11.55 0.05
C GLY A 210 -16.09 -12.37 -0.14
N LYS A 211 -16.05 -13.61 0.36
CA LYS A 211 -14.91 -14.52 0.18
C LYS A 211 -14.78 -14.98 -1.26
N GLU A 212 -15.88 -15.40 -1.87
CA GLU A 212 -15.93 -15.81 -3.28
C GLU A 212 -15.58 -14.65 -4.22
N ALA A 213 -16.06 -13.45 -3.92
CA ALA A 213 -15.72 -12.25 -4.69
C ALA A 213 -14.22 -11.95 -4.65
N VAL A 214 -13.59 -11.99 -3.47
CA VAL A 214 -12.15 -11.79 -3.34
C VAL A 214 -11.35 -12.90 -4.04
N GLN A 215 -11.78 -14.17 -3.92
CA GLN A 215 -11.14 -15.28 -4.62
C GLN A 215 -11.22 -15.14 -6.14
N LEU A 216 -12.37 -14.70 -6.66
CA LEU A 216 -12.56 -14.46 -8.09
C LEU A 216 -11.65 -13.33 -8.56
N LEU A 217 -11.63 -12.18 -7.85
CA LEU A 217 -10.84 -11.01 -8.23
C LEU A 217 -9.32 -11.26 -8.15
N SER A 218 -8.88 -12.13 -7.23
CA SER A 218 -7.48 -12.50 -7.05
C SER A 218 -7.05 -13.73 -7.87
N HIS A 219 -7.91 -14.26 -8.74
CA HIS A 219 -7.62 -15.45 -9.52
C HIS A 219 -6.49 -15.20 -10.54
N SER A 220 -5.57 -16.16 -10.70
CA SER A 220 -4.39 -16.03 -11.58
C SER A 220 -4.75 -15.69 -13.01
N SER A 221 -5.82 -16.28 -13.55
CA SER A 221 -6.30 -16.02 -14.91
C SER A 221 -6.63 -14.54 -15.19
N ILE A 222 -7.07 -13.78 -14.18
CA ILE A 222 -7.31 -12.34 -14.34
C ILE A 222 -5.96 -11.59 -14.42
N SER A 223 -5.00 -11.98 -13.58
CA SER A 223 -3.65 -11.43 -13.60
C SER A 223 -2.92 -11.75 -14.91
N GLU A 224 -3.06 -12.97 -15.42
CA GLU A 224 -2.52 -13.40 -16.72
C GLU A 224 -3.12 -12.60 -17.86
N ALA A 225 -4.46 -12.44 -17.89
CA ALA A 225 -5.13 -11.63 -18.91
C ALA A 225 -4.75 -10.14 -18.85
N ALA A 226 -4.49 -9.61 -17.66
CA ALA A 226 -4.04 -8.22 -17.49
C ALA A 226 -2.55 -8.02 -17.85
N SER A 227 -1.71 -9.03 -17.62
CA SER A 227 -0.26 -8.97 -17.88
C SER A 227 0.11 -9.32 -19.31
N THR A 228 -0.69 -10.12 -20.02
CA THR A 228 -0.55 -10.39 -21.46
C THR A 228 -0.97 -9.18 -22.29
N GLN A 229 -0.16 -8.12 -22.22
CA GLN A 229 -0.19 -7.01 -23.17
C GLN A 229 0.54 -7.41 -24.45
N GLU A 230 0.14 -8.50 -25.09
CA GLU A 230 0.56 -8.69 -26.48
C GLU A 230 -0.05 -7.54 -27.29
N PRO A 231 0.78 -6.72 -27.96
CA PRO A 231 0.24 -5.62 -28.74
C PRO A 231 -0.68 -6.20 -29.80
N GLN A 232 -1.90 -5.66 -29.89
CA GLN A 232 -2.81 -6.06 -30.95
C GLN A 232 -2.12 -5.81 -32.30
N ARG A 233 -1.92 -6.90 -33.05
CA ARG A 233 -1.32 -6.83 -34.37
C ARG A 233 -2.42 -6.55 -35.38
N TYR A 234 -2.14 -5.63 -36.29
CA TYR A 234 -3.00 -5.32 -37.41
C TYR A 234 -2.32 -5.79 -38.69
N ASP A 235 -3.12 -6.29 -39.62
CA ASP A 235 -2.66 -6.48 -40.98
C ASP A 235 -2.52 -5.10 -41.63
N TRP A 236 -1.29 -4.76 -42.02
CA TRP A 236 -0.96 -3.48 -42.65
C TRP A 236 -0.73 -3.62 -44.15
N ARG A 237 -0.83 -4.83 -44.72
CA ARG A 237 -0.57 -5.06 -46.14
C ARG A 237 -1.63 -4.37 -46.97
N ASP A 238 -1.22 -3.76 -48.08
CA ASP A 238 -2.13 -3.07 -48.99
C ASP A 238 -2.79 -3.99 -50.04
N GLU A 239 -2.78 -5.30 -49.79
CA GLU A 239 -3.37 -6.32 -50.69
C GLU A 239 -4.88 -6.08 -50.89
N LEU A 240 -5.59 -5.67 -49.83
CA LEU A 240 -7.02 -5.39 -49.88
C LEU A 240 -7.34 -4.13 -50.71
N GLU A 241 -6.42 -3.17 -50.73
CA GLU A 241 -6.51 -1.90 -51.46
C GLU A 241 -5.89 -1.98 -52.87
N GLY A 242 -5.44 -3.15 -53.31
CA GLY A 242 -4.90 -3.39 -54.65
C GLY A 242 -3.42 -3.07 -54.82
N GLY A 243 -2.64 -3.04 -53.73
CA GLY A 243 -1.17 -3.02 -53.74
C GLY A 243 -0.53 -1.70 -54.16
N LYS A 244 -1.27 -0.58 -54.07
CA LYS A 244 -0.84 0.74 -54.56
C LYS A 244 -0.95 1.84 -53.51
N VAL A 245 -1.14 1.48 -52.26
CA VAL A 245 -1.32 2.45 -51.17
C VAL A 245 0.01 2.71 -50.47
N ILE A 246 0.83 1.67 -50.31
CA ILE A 246 2.10 1.78 -49.59
C ILE A 246 3.25 1.97 -50.58
N ILE A 247 4.02 3.03 -50.38
CA ILE A 247 5.25 3.27 -51.14
C ILE A 247 6.43 2.78 -50.29
N TRP A 248 7.01 1.65 -50.69
CA TRP A 248 8.17 1.06 -50.03
C TRP A 248 9.46 1.79 -50.44
N MET A 249 10.18 2.35 -49.45
CA MET A 249 11.48 2.97 -49.68
C MET A 249 12.65 1.98 -49.55
N ASN A 250 12.42 0.83 -48.90
CA ASN A 250 13.42 -0.19 -48.65
C ASN A 250 12.85 -1.56 -49.06
N ASP A 251 13.68 -2.34 -49.74
CA ASP A 251 13.47 -3.76 -50.00
C ASP A 251 14.69 -4.52 -49.46
N ILE A 252 14.52 -5.18 -48.31
CA ILE A 252 15.63 -5.83 -47.60
C ILE A 252 16.17 -7.07 -48.34
N GLU A 253 15.42 -7.63 -49.28
CA GLU A 253 15.83 -8.82 -50.03
C GLU A 253 16.57 -8.45 -51.33
N HIS A 254 16.22 -7.33 -51.97
CA HIS A 254 16.74 -6.99 -53.29
C HIS A 254 17.65 -5.74 -53.35
N ASP A 255 17.64 -4.86 -52.34
CA ASP A 255 18.52 -3.68 -52.35
C ASP A 255 19.99 -4.07 -52.14
N LYS A 256 20.87 -3.58 -53.02
CA LYS A 256 22.33 -3.79 -52.94
C LYS A 256 22.95 -3.38 -51.60
N ARG A 257 22.31 -2.45 -50.87
CA ARG A 257 22.76 -1.95 -49.57
C ARG A 257 22.74 -3.03 -48.48
N TYR A 258 21.90 -4.06 -48.63
CA TYR A 258 21.73 -5.14 -47.65
C TYR A 258 22.30 -6.49 -48.10
N ALA A 259 22.94 -6.55 -49.28
CA ALA A 259 23.41 -7.81 -49.87
C ALA A 259 24.47 -8.58 -49.06
N GLU A 260 25.14 -7.92 -48.12
CA GLU A 260 26.10 -8.56 -47.21
C GLU A 260 25.42 -9.20 -45.98
N TRP A 261 24.12 -8.96 -45.76
CA TRP A 261 23.40 -9.51 -44.61
C TRP A 261 23.04 -10.99 -44.82
N PRO A 262 23.01 -11.81 -43.75
CA PRO A 262 22.61 -13.21 -43.89
C PRO A 262 21.09 -13.35 -44.09
N ASP A 263 20.69 -14.14 -45.10
CA ASP A 263 19.27 -14.40 -45.42
C ASP A 263 18.61 -15.47 -44.52
N GLN A 264 19.35 -15.99 -43.53
CA GLN A 264 18.87 -17.08 -42.68
C GLN A 264 18.20 -16.55 -41.40
N VAL A 265 17.02 -17.05 -41.07
CA VAL A 265 16.28 -16.73 -39.81
C VAL A 265 17.15 -16.93 -38.57
N ARG A 266 18.09 -17.89 -38.61
CA ARG A 266 19.04 -18.16 -37.50
C ARG A 266 19.95 -16.98 -37.18
N ALA A 267 20.18 -16.07 -38.13
CA ALA A 267 20.95 -14.85 -37.89
C ALA A 267 20.28 -13.93 -36.85
N VAL A 268 18.95 -14.04 -36.67
CA VAL A 268 18.19 -13.28 -35.68
C VAL A 268 18.10 -14.02 -34.33
N SER A 269 18.20 -15.34 -34.32
CA SER A 269 18.02 -16.17 -33.11
C SER A 269 19.30 -16.44 -32.32
N HIS A 270 20.47 -15.99 -32.78
CA HIS A 270 21.71 -16.10 -32.01
C HIS A 270 21.78 -14.99 -30.96
N VAL A 271 21.12 -15.22 -29.83
CA VAL A 271 21.34 -14.48 -28.58
C VAL A 271 22.26 -15.37 -27.73
N SER A 272 23.49 -14.91 -27.54
CA SER A 272 24.44 -15.46 -26.55
C SER A 272 23.93 -15.29 -25.12
#